data_AF-B0QY74-F1
#
_entry.id   AF-B0QY74-F1
#
_cell.length_a   1.000
_cell.length_b   1.000
_cell.length_c   1.000
_cell.angle_alpha   90.00
_cell.angle_beta   90.00
_cell.angle_gamma   90.00
#
_symmetry.space_group_name_H-M   'P 1'
#
loop_
_entity.id
_entity.type
_entity.pdbx_description
1 polymer ?
#
loop_
_entity_poly.entity_id
_entity_poly.type
_entity_poly.pdbx_seq_one_letter_code
_entity_poly.pdbx_strand_id
1 'polypeptide(L)' 'MRREGSTVLQLKLQQRRTREELVSQGIMPPLKSPAAFHEQRRSLERARTEDYLKRKIRSRPERSELVRMHILE' A
#
# COMPACT_ATOMS: atom_id res chain seq x y z
N MET A 1 -9.54 -21.62 37.60
CA MET A 1 -9.96 -20.75 36.47
C MET A 1 -8.87 -19.86 35.86
N ARG A 2 -7.72 -19.53 36.49
CA ARG A 2 -6.71 -18.61 35.88
C ARG A 2 -5.74 -19.19 34.84
N ARG A 3 -5.75 -20.52 34.57
CA ARG A 3 -4.72 -21.16 33.72
C ARG A 3 -5.08 -21.28 32.24
N GLU A 4 -6.37 -21.37 31.89
CA GLU A 4 -6.81 -21.59 30.50
C GLU A 4 -6.57 -20.37 29.59
N GLY A 5 -6.75 -19.15 30.12
CA GLY A 5 -6.44 -17.94 29.36
C GLY A 5 -4.95 -17.83 28.99
N SER A 6 -4.07 -18.34 29.85
CA SER A 6 -2.61 -18.32 29.62
C SER A 6 -2.19 -19.27 28.51
N THR A 7 -2.80 -20.46 28.41
CA THR A 7 -2.46 -21.45 27.38
C THR A 7 -2.97 -21.04 26.01
N VAL A 8 -4.20 -20.51 25.94
CA VAL A 8 -4.78 -19.98 24.69
C VAL A 8 -3.97 -18.80 24.16
N LEU A 9 -3.54 -17.88 25.04
CA LEU A 9 -2.72 -16.74 24.62
C LEU A 9 -1.36 -17.18 24.07
N GLN A 10 -0.69 -18.14 24.73
CA GLN A 10 0.58 -18.68 24.27
C GLN A 10 0.47 -19.26 22.86
N LEU A 11 -0.57 -20.06 22.59
CA LEU A 11 -0.83 -20.62 21.27
C LEU A 11 -1.06 -19.52 20.21
N LYS A 12 -1.89 -18.52 20.52
CA LYS A 12 -2.17 -17.39 19.61
C LYS A 12 -0.93 -16.56 19.29
N LEU A 13 -0.03 -16.39 20.26
CA LEU A 13 1.22 -15.66 20.05
C LEU A 13 2.23 -16.44 19.20
N GLN A 14 2.22 -17.78 19.26
CA GLN A 14 3.04 -18.63 18.40
C GLN A 14 2.52 -18.66 16.95
N GLN A 15 1.20 -18.66 16.78
CA GLN A 15 0.55 -18.71 15.46
C GLN A 15 0.45 -17.32 14.78
N ARG A 16 0.91 -16.25 15.44
CA ARG A 16 0.80 -14.89 14.88
C ARG A 16 1.72 -14.72 13.67
N ARG A 17 1.23 -14.00 12.67
CA ARG A 17 2.05 -13.51 11.55
C ARG A 17 3.06 -12.47 12.04
N THR A 18 4.18 -12.39 11.36
CA THR A 18 5.19 -11.34 11.56
C THR A 18 4.62 -9.97 11.18
N ARG A 19 5.23 -8.90 11.69
CA ARG A 19 4.75 -7.55 11.39
C ARG A 19 5.01 -7.22 9.92
N GLU A 20 6.11 -7.70 9.37
CA GLU A 20 6.54 -7.57 7.98
C GLU A 20 5.50 -8.17 7.02
N GLU A 21 5.01 -9.38 7.32
CA GLU A 21 3.93 -10.03 6.56
C GLU A 21 2.64 -9.21 6.58
N LEU A 22 2.25 -8.68 7.75
CA LEU A 22 1.04 -7.86 7.88
C LEU A 22 1.15 -6.53 7.10
N VAL A 23 2.34 -5.93 7.03
CA VAL A 23 2.60 -4.74 6.21
C VAL A 23 2.54 -5.09 4.73
N SER A 24 3.15 -6.20 4.31
CA SER A 24 3.13 -6.68 2.93
C SER A 24 1.71 -6.95 2.42
N GLN A 25 0.83 -7.47 3.28
CA GLN A 25 -0.58 -7.70 2.99
C GLN A 25 -1.47 -6.43 3.09
N GLY A 26 -0.89 -5.27 3.42
CA GLY A 26 -1.63 -4.01 3.54
C GLY A 26 -2.53 -3.92 4.78
N ILE A 27 -2.36 -4.80 5.77
CA ILE A 27 -3.13 -4.80 7.03
C ILE A 27 -2.59 -3.75 8.01
N MET A 28 -1.26 -3.64 8.10
CA MET A 28 -0.56 -2.72 9.01
C MET A 28 0.16 -1.60 8.26
N PRO A 29 0.32 -0.42 8.87
CA PRO A 29 1.10 0.67 8.29
C PRO A 29 2.60 0.33 8.23
N PRO A 30 3.37 0.93 7.30
CA PRO A 30 4.80 0.66 7.14
C PRO A 30 5.62 0.90 8.42
N LEU A 31 6.60 0.04 8.65
CA LEU A 31 7.45 0.03 9.85
C LEU A 31 8.30 1.29 10.03
N LYS A 32 8.71 1.89 8.90
CA LYS A 32 9.65 3.01 8.86
C LYS A 32 8.97 4.38 9.00
N SER A 33 7.64 4.43 9.04
CA SER A 33 6.88 5.67 9.14
C SER A 33 6.27 5.85 10.53
N PRO A 34 6.28 7.07 11.11
CA PRO A 34 5.59 7.35 12.36
C PRO A 34 4.10 7.00 12.26
N ALA A 35 3.58 6.29 13.26
CA ALA A 35 2.17 5.86 13.28
C ALA A 35 1.19 7.05 13.33
N ALA A 36 1.56 8.12 14.05
CA ALA A 36 0.71 9.30 14.25
C ALA A 36 0.34 10.03 12.95
N PHE A 37 1.15 9.93 11.90
CA PHE A 37 0.97 10.66 10.65
C PHE A 37 0.59 9.76 9.47
N HIS A 38 0.15 8.53 9.74
CA HIS A 38 -0.13 7.56 8.69
C HIS A 38 -1.21 8.05 7.72
N GLU A 39 -2.25 8.72 8.23
CA GLU A 39 -3.33 9.27 7.42
C GLU A 39 -2.88 10.44 6.55
N GLN A 40 -2.18 11.41 7.13
CA GLN A 40 -1.66 12.57 6.41
C GLN A 40 -0.70 12.14 5.29
N ARG A 41 0.18 11.16 5.57
CA ARG A 41 1.06 10.58 4.55
C ARG A 41 0.28 9.91 3.42
N ARG A 42 -0.73 9.10 3.75
CA ARG A 42 -1.59 8.44 2.76
C ARG A 42 -2.30 9.48 1.88
N SER A 43 -2.83 10.54 2.49
CA SER A 43 -3.48 11.64 1.76
C SER A 43 -2.51 12.37 0.83
N LEU A 44 -1.27 12.60 1.29
CA LEU A 44 -0.22 13.22 0.47
C LEU A 44 0.20 12.32 -0.71
N GLU A 45 0.41 11.03 -0.47
CA GLU A 45 0.76 10.05 -1.51
C GLU A 45 -0.35 9.93 -2.56
N ARG A 46 -1.60 9.94 -2.11
CA ARG A 46 -2.77 9.98 -2.97
C ARG A 46 -2.80 11.26 -3.82
N ALA A 47 -2.71 12.44 -3.21
CA ALA A 47 -2.74 13.72 -3.93
C ALA A 47 -1.62 13.82 -4.98
N ARG A 48 -0.39 13.41 -4.64
CA ARG A 48 0.73 13.33 -5.59
C ARG A 48 0.42 12.45 -6.79
N THR A 49 -0.18 11.29 -6.54
CA THR A 49 -0.56 10.34 -7.61
C THR A 49 -1.69 10.89 -8.47
N GLU A 50 -2.69 11.51 -7.85
CA GLU A 50 -3.79 12.17 -8.56
C GLU A 50 -3.27 13.28 -9.48
N ASP A 51 -2.39 14.16 -9.00
CA ASP A 51 -1.82 15.24 -9.81
C ASP A 51 -0.94 14.72 -10.95
N TYR A 52 -0.15 13.68 -10.67
CA TYR A 52 0.64 13.00 -11.69
C TYR A 52 -0.25 12.42 -12.81
N LEU A 53 -1.32 11.71 -12.44
CA LEU A 53 -2.24 11.10 -13.39
C LEU A 53 -3.03 12.16 -14.17
N LYS A 54 -3.53 13.22 -13.51
CA LYS A 54 -4.19 14.36 -14.18
C LYS A 54 -3.29 14.99 -15.24
N ARG A 55 -1.98 15.09 -14.98
CA ARG A 55 -1.00 15.55 -15.98
C ARG A 55 -0.85 14.53 -17.12
N LYS A 56 -0.65 13.25 -16.81
CA LYS A 56 -0.45 12.19 -17.82
C LYS A 56 -1.65 11.96 -18.73
N ILE A 57 -2.87 12.12 -18.22
CA ILE A 57 -4.09 12.03 -19.01
C ILE A 57 -4.17 13.19 -20.01
N ARG A 58 -3.86 14.42 -19.58
CA ARG A 58 -3.87 15.59 -20.48
C ARG A 58 -2.82 15.50 -21.59
N SER A 59 -1.67 14.92 -21.29
CA SER A 59 -0.58 14.73 -22.25
C SER A 59 -0.61 13.34 -22.90
N ARG A 60 -1.75 12.65 -22.91
CA ARG A 60 -1.84 11.30 -23.47
C ARG A 60 -1.78 11.39 -25.00
N PRO A 61 -0.80 10.73 -25.66
CA PRO A 61 -0.73 10.73 -27.12
C PRO A 61 -1.90 9.95 -27.72
N GLU A 62 -2.32 10.38 -28.91
CA GLU A 62 -3.32 9.66 -29.68
C GLU A 62 -2.75 8.35 -30.24
N ARG A 63 -3.62 7.37 -30.51
CA ARG A 63 -3.18 6.07 -31.05
C ARG A 63 -2.40 6.25 -32.35
N SER A 64 -2.84 7.16 -33.22
CA SER A 64 -2.17 7.44 -34.50
C SER A 64 -0.73 7.93 -34.32
N GLU A 65 -0.45 8.68 -33.25
CA GLU A 65 0.90 9.13 -32.93
C GLU A 65 1.79 7.96 -32.47
N LEU A 66 1.23 7.06 -31.67
CA LEU A 66 1.92 5.85 -31.23
C LEU A 66 2.23 4.90 -32.40
N VAL A 67 1.33 4.77 -33.37
CA VAL A 67 1.57 4.01 -34.61
C VAL A 67 2.65 4.69 -35.46
N ARG A 68 2.58 6.01 -35.65
CA ARG A 68 3.61 6.78 -36.36
C ARG A 68 5.00 6.61 -35.75
N MET A 69 5.06 6.47 -34.43
CA MET A 69 6.30 6.22 -33.68
C MET A 69 6.70 4.74 -33.61
N HIS A 70 5.96 3.82 -34.24
CA HIS A 70 6.19 2.37 -34.20
C HIS A 70 6.19 1.76 -32.79
N ILE A 71 5.36 2.32 -31.90
CA ILE A 71 5.11 1.76 -30.56
C ILE A 71 3.94 0.76 -30.60
N LEU A 72 2.98 1.00 -31.49
CA LEU A 72 1.79 0.16 -31.72
C LEU A 72 1.67 -0.18 -33.20
N GLU A 73 1.08 -1.35 -33.50
CA GLU A 73 0.55 -1.74 -34.81
C GLU A 73 -0.94 -1.35 -34.90
#